data_AF-A0A7C1YB58-F1
#
_entry.id   AF-A0A7C1YB58-F1
#
_cell.length_a   1.000
_cell.length_b   1.000
_cell.length_c   1.000
_cell.angle_alpha   90.00
_cell.angle_beta   90.00
_cell.angle_gamma   90.00
#
_symmetry.space_group_name_H-M   'P 1'
#
loop_
_entity.id
_entity.type
_entity.pdbx_description
1 polymer ?
#
loop_
_entity_poly.entity_id
_entity_poly.type
_entity_poly.pdbx_seq_one_letter_code
_entity_poly.pdbx_strand_id
1 'polypeptide(L)'
;MMGIIRAKYLQDSQLQQSLKLASRELDLDTKIPFTLDLPCGRIEAEALVKNFGYECGVVINTNTREPEGLYKHLADFGYGAATLSKPTYDGEYDSTKWMLLCRRWGWRGKENPPHWY
;
A
#
# COMPACT_ATOMS: atom_id res chain seq x y z
N MET A 1 -20.89 35.44 -11.44
CA MET A 1 -20.30 34.23 -12.06
C MET A 1 -19.10 33.83 -11.21
N MET A 2 -19.32 33.10 -10.11
CA MET A 2 -18.27 32.67 -9.20
C MET A 2 -17.85 31.26 -9.59
N GLY A 3 -16.64 31.14 -10.12
CA GLY A 3 -15.99 29.86 -10.37
C GLY A 3 -15.74 29.17 -9.04
N ILE A 4 -16.53 28.14 -8.75
CA ILE A 4 -16.23 27.19 -7.69
C ILE A 4 -14.94 26.48 -8.12
N ILE A 5 -13.81 26.90 -7.56
CA ILE A 5 -12.58 26.14 -7.62
C ILE A 5 -12.90 24.83 -6.91
N ARG A 6 -13.21 23.79 -7.71
CA ARG A 6 -13.35 22.41 -7.21
C ARG A 6 -12.02 22.08 -6.55
N ALA A 7 -11.95 22.21 -5.24
CA ALA A 7 -11.04 21.43 -4.45
C ALA A 7 -11.33 19.98 -4.83
N LYS A 8 -10.49 19.40 -5.69
CA LYS A 8 -10.37 17.95 -5.82
C LYS A 8 -9.86 17.49 -4.46
N TYR A 9 -10.76 17.38 -3.48
CA TYR A 9 -10.58 16.51 -2.35
C TYR A 9 -10.34 15.14 -2.96
N LEU A 10 -9.07 14.75 -3.01
CA LEU A 10 -8.66 13.38 -3.26
C LEU A 10 -9.35 12.54 -2.18
N GLN A 11 -10.54 12.02 -2.50
CA GLN A 11 -11.12 10.99 -1.66
C GLN A 11 -10.15 9.82 -1.70
N ASP A 12 -9.64 9.43 -0.53
CA ASP A 12 -8.82 8.24 -0.38
C ASP A 12 -9.52 7.08 -1.10
N SER A 13 -8.77 6.30 -1.86
CA SER A 13 -9.34 5.10 -2.48
C SER A 13 -9.89 4.16 -1.40
N GLN A 14 -10.88 3.32 -1.73
CA GLN A 14 -11.40 2.34 -0.78
C GLN A 14 -10.29 1.41 -0.25
N LEU A 15 -9.25 1.17 -1.06
CA LEU A 15 -8.06 0.42 -0.64
C LEU A 15 -7.24 1.21 0.39
N GLN A 16 -6.99 2.50 0.17
CA GLN A 16 -6.33 3.38 1.15
C GLN A 16 -7.11 3.46 2.46
N GLN A 17 -8.45 3.52 2.40
CA GLN A 17 -9.30 3.51 3.60
C GLN A 17 -9.18 2.18 4.35
N SER A 18 -9.26 1.05 3.65
CA SER A 18 -9.06 -0.28 4.24
C SER A 18 -7.68 -0.44 4.88
N LEU A 19 -6.63 0.06 4.23
CA LEU A 19 -5.26 0.09 4.76
C LEU A 19 -5.11 0.99 5.99
N LYS A 20 -5.78 2.15 6.01
CA LYS A 20 -5.78 3.04 7.19
C LYS A 20 -6.43 2.38 8.40
N LEU A 21 -7.51 1.61 8.19
CA LEU A 21 -8.14 0.81 9.24
C LEU A 21 -7.21 -0.31 9.72
N ALA A 22 -6.67 -1.09 8.79
CA ALA A 22 -5.72 -2.17 9.09
C ALA A 22 -4.49 -1.66 9.85
N SER A 23 -3.92 -0.53 9.44
CA SER A 23 -2.76 0.06 10.10
C SER A 23 -3.03 0.42 11.56
N ARG A 24 -4.25 0.87 11.89
CA ARG A 24 -4.64 1.19 13.26
C ARG A 24 -4.95 -0.06 14.09
N GLU A 25 -5.67 -1.01 13.54
CA GLU A 25 -6.11 -2.20 14.28
C GLU A 25 -4.99 -3.22 14.48
N LEU A 26 -4.15 -3.38 13.47
CA LEU A 26 -3.07 -4.36 13.44
C LEU A 26 -1.70 -3.74 13.73
N ASP A 27 -1.64 -2.46 14.09
CA ASP A 27 -0.39 -1.75 14.38
C ASP A 27 0.65 -1.89 13.24
N LEU A 28 0.19 -1.74 12.00
CA LEU A 28 1.06 -1.81 10.82
C LEU A 28 1.72 -0.46 10.57
N ASP A 29 3.04 -0.44 10.41
CA ASP A 29 3.76 0.73 9.92
C ASP A 29 3.49 0.91 8.41
N THR A 30 2.67 1.91 8.08
CA THR A 30 2.26 2.20 6.71
C THR A 30 2.47 3.66 6.32
N LYS A 31 2.70 3.91 5.03
CA LYS A 31 2.65 5.26 4.42
C LYS A 31 1.52 5.29 3.40
N ILE A 32 0.57 6.21 3.57
CA ILE A 32 -0.65 6.31 2.76
C ILE A 32 -0.99 7.79 2.52
N PRO A 33 -1.04 8.30 1.27
CA PRO A 33 -0.54 7.67 0.05
C PRO A 33 0.99 7.51 0.06
N PHE A 34 1.55 6.78 -0.90
CA PHE A 34 3.00 6.61 -1.03
C PHE A 34 3.50 7.05 -2.41
N THR A 35 4.62 7.78 -2.41
CA THR A 35 5.34 8.17 -3.64
C THR A 35 6.80 7.82 -3.46
N LEU A 36 7.40 7.27 -4.51
CA LEU A 36 8.81 6.91 -4.55
C LEU A 36 9.46 7.47 -5.81
N ASP A 37 10.48 8.30 -5.63
CA ASP A 37 11.32 8.81 -6.71
C ASP A 37 12.49 7.85 -6.92
N LEU A 38 12.54 7.18 -8.08
CA LEU A 38 13.63 6.33 -8.52
C LEU A 38 14.39 6.98 -9.68
N PRO A 39 15.66 6.60 -9.93
CA PRO A 39 16.40 7.07 -11.11
C PRO A 39 15.70 6.81 -12.44
N CYS A 40 14.87 5.75 -12.51
CA CYS A 40 14.11 5.37 -13.70
C CYS A 40 12.71 6.01 -13.79
N GLY A 41 12.27 6.77 -12.78
CA GLY A 41 10.98 7.46 -12.78
C GLY A 41 10.35 7.55 -11.40
N ARG A 42 9.19 8.23 -11.34
CA ARG A 42 8.38 8.34 -10.13
C ARG A 42 7.31 7.26 -10.11
N ILE A 43 7.19 6.57 -8.98
CA ILE A 43 6.12 5.63 -8.67
C ILE A 43 5.11 6.32 -7.75
N GLU A 44 3.84 6.34 -8.15
CA GLU A 44 2.72 6.76 -7.31
C GLU A 44 1.92 5.53 -6.92
N ALA A 45 1.82 5.28 -5.62
CA ALA A 45 1.22 4.07 -5.09
C ALA A 45 0.15 4.36 -4.06
N GLU A 46 -0.72 3.38 -3.86
CA GLU A 46 -1.78 3.46 -2.86
C GLU A 46 -1.18 3.53 -1.46
N ALA A 47 -0.15 2.72 -1.21
CA ALA A 47 0.57 2.72 0.06
C ALA A 47 1.94 2.01 -0.01
N LEU A 48 2.70 2.16 1.08
CA LEU A 48 3.80 1.28 1.45
C LEU A 48 3.48 0.63 2.80
N VAL A 49 3.61 -0.69 2.90
CA VAL A 49 3.55 -1.45 4.15
C VAL A 49 4.97 -1.87 4.53
N LYS A 50 5.53 -1.29 5.60
CA LYS A 50 6.91 -1.56 6.03
C LYS A 50 7.02 -2.86 6.81
N ASN A 51 8.25 -3.36 6.98
CA ASN A 51 8.57 -4.55 7.79
C ASN A 51 8.04 -5.89 7.26
N PHE A 52 7.54 -5.94 6.03
CA PHE A 52 7.06 -7.17 5.40
C PHE A 52 7.68 -7.40 4.01
N GLY A 53 7.91 -8.66 3.64
CA GLY A 53 8.36 -9.08 2.31
C GLY A 53 9.83 -8.77 2.03
N TYR A 54 10.12 -7.49 1.88
CA TYR A 54 11.41 -6.95 1.44
C TYR A 54 11.97 -5.95 2.46
N GLU A 55 13.23 -5.55 2.27
CA GLU A 55 13.96 -4.66 3.19
C GLU A 55 13.23 -3.35 3.46
N CYS A 56 12.71 -2.70 2.42
CA CYS A 56 11.99 -1.44 2.51
C CYS A 56 10.47 -1.62 2.69
N GLY A 57 9.96 -2.86 2.62
CA GLY A 57 8.54 -3.18 2.69
C GLY A 57 7.90 -3.53 1.34
N VAL A 58 6.57 -3.60 1.34
CA VAL A 58 5.76 -3.92 0.15
C VAL A 58 4.97 -2.69 -0.30
N VAL A 59 5.19 -2.26 -1.54
CA VAL A 59 4.43 -1.22 -2.21
C VAL A 59 3.10 -1.81 -2.69
N ILE A 60 2.01 -1.17 -2.30
CA ILE A 60 0.63 -1.58 -2.62
C ILE A 60 0.08 -0.69 -3.72
N ASN A 61 -0.44 -1.31 -4.78
CA ASN A 61 -1.09 -0.61 -5.89
C ASN A 61 -2.44 -1.21 -6.22
N THR A 62 -3.29 -0.38 -6.81
CA THR A 62 -4.44 -0.89 -7.55
C THR A 62 -4.00 -1.37 -8.94
N ASN A 63 -4.77 -2.28 -9.53
CA ASN A 63 -4.52 -2.79 -10.89
C ASN A 63 -4.79 -1.71 -11.95
N THR A 64 -3.97 -0.66 -11.92
CA THR A 64 -3.95 0.43 -12.89
C THR A 64 -2.81 0.17 -13.85
N ARG A 65 -3.05 0.52 -15.12
CA ARG A 65 -2.16 0.32 -16.28
C ARG A 65 -0.87 1.12 -16.14
N GLU A 66 -0.05 0.82 -15.15
CA GLU A 66 1.25 1.43 -14.97
C GLU A 66 2.30 0.69 -15.82
N PRO A 67 3.33 1.42 -16.28
CA PRO A 67 4.30 0.88 -17.21
C PRO A 67 5.00 -0.33 -16.58
N GLU A 68 4.75 -1.51 -17.15
CA GLU A 68 5.20 -2.85 -16.71
C GLU A 68 6.72 -2.95 -16.41
N GLY A 69 7.51 -1.93 -16.73
CA GLY A 69 8.95 -1.86 -16.43
C GLY A 69 9.29 -1.25 -15.08
N LEU A 70 8.55 -0.23 -14.59
CA LEU A 70 8.99 0.55 -13.43
C LEU A 70 8.90 -0.26 -12.13
N TYR A 71 7.86 -1.07 -11.99
CA TYR A 71 7.66 -1.97 -10.85
C TYR A 71 8.62 -3.14 -10.81
N LYS A 72 9.18 -3.56 -11.95
CA LYS A 72 10.19 -4.63 -11.99
C LYS A 72 11.47 -4.21 -11.26
N HIS A 73 11.76 -2.91 -11.24
CA HIS A 73 12.95 -2.38 -10.58
C HIS A 73 12.78 -2.15 -9.08
N LEU A 74 11.57 -2.21 -8.53
CA LEU A 74 11.38 -2.01 -7.08
C LEU A 74 12.23 -2.97 -6.23
N ALA A 75 12.34 -4.22 -6.67
CA ALA A 75 13.15 -5.22 -6.00
C ALA A 75 14.64 -4.84 -5.96
N ASP A 76 15.16 -4.20 -7.02
CA ASP A 76 16.54 -3.71 -7.09
C ASP A 76 16.82 -2.61 -6.04
N PHE A 77 15.77 -1.93 -5.56
CA PHE A 77 15.82 -0.92 -4.51
C PHE A 77 15.31 -1.42 -3.15
N GLY A 78 15.12 -2.74 -2.99
CA GLY A 78 14.72 -3.35 -1.72
C GLY A 78 13.21 -3.29 -1.43
N TYR A 79 12.38 -3.01 -2.41
CA TYR A 79 10.92 -2.98 -2.28
C TYR A 79 10.25 -4.21 -2.90
N GLY A 80 9.23 -4.73 -2.23
CA GLY A 80 8.26 -5.64 -2.82
C GLY A 80 7.13 -4.87 -3.51
N ALA A 81 6.39 -5.57 -4.37
CA ALA A 81 5.17 -5.04 -4.98
C ALA A 81 4.01 -6.01 -4.75
N ALA A 82 2.84 -5.48 -4.40
CA ALA A 82 1.59 -6.23 -4.38
C ALA A 82 0.48 -5.43 -5.06
N THR A 83 -0.08 -6.00 -6.12
CA THR A 83 -1.26 -5.45 -6.79
C THR A 83 -2.51 -6.03 -6.13
N LEU A 84 -3.31 -5.18 -5.51
CA LEU A 84 -4.58 -5.56 -4.92
C LEU A 84 -5.73 -5.05 -5.80
N SER A 85 -6.71 -5.92 -6.02
CA SER A 85 -7.95 -5.54 -6.69
C SER A 85 -8.63 -4.43 -5.89
N LYS A 86 -9.26 -3.47 -6.58
CA LYS A 86 -10.15 -2.52 -5.90
C LYS A 86 -11.19 -3.32 -5.10
N PRO A 87 -11.35 -3.05 -3.80
CA PRO A 87 -12.44 -3.67 -3.07
C PRO A 87 -13.76 -3.33 -3.77
N THR A 88 -14.68 -4.28 -3.83
CA THR A 88 -16.05 -4.01 -4.32
C THR A 88 -16.75 -3.13 -3.30
N TYR A 89 -17.71 -2.31 -3.75
CA TYR A 89 -18.40 -1.32 -2.91
C TYR A 89 -19.08 -1.94 -1.67
N ASP A 90 -19.41 -3.24 -1.74
CA ASP A 90 -20.04 -4.03 -0.66
C ASP A 90 -19.03 -4.80 0.21
N GLY A 91 -17.74 -4.70 -0.07
CA GLY A 91 -16.69 -5.36 0.69
C GLY A 91 -16.44 -4.64 2.00
N GLU A 92 -17.13 -5.04 3.06
CA GLU A 92 -16.81 -4.64 4.42
C GLU A 92 -15.33 -4.92 4.72
N TYR A 93 -14.70 -4.00 5.45
CA TYR A 93 -13.33 -4.16 5.91
C TYR A 93 -13.20 -5.44 6.75
N ASP A 94 -12.15 -6.22 6.49
CA ASP A 94 -11.87 -7.49 7.17
C ASP A 94 -10.37 -7.56 7.49
N SER A 95 -10.03 -7.37 8.77
CA SER A 95 -8.64 -7.38 9.26
C SER A 95 -7.96 -8.74 9.04
N THR A 96 -8.71 -9.84 9.02
CA THR A 96 -8.18 -11.19 8.77
C THR A 96 -7.50 -11.29 7.41
N LYS A 97 -8.04 -10.61 6.39
CA LYS A 97 -7.42 -10.58 5.05
C LYS A 97 -6.05 -9.89 5.09
N TRP A 98 -5.93 -8.81 5.84
CA TRP A 98 -4.65 -8.11 6.01
C TRP A 98 -3.64 -8.94 6.78
N MET A 99 -4.06 -9.63 7.85
CA MET A 99 -3.21 -10.56 8.58
C MET A 99 -2.67 -11.68 7.68
N LEU A 100 -3.54 -12.29 6.87
CA LEU A 100 -3.15 -13.34 5.92
C LEU A 100 -2.17 -12.84 4.85
N LEU A 101 -2.39 -11.63 4.32
CA LEU A 101 -1.44 -11.00 3.38
C LEU A 101 -0.08 -10.75 4.02
N CYS A 102 -0.06 -10.18 5.23
CA CYS A 102 1.17 -9.92 5.97
C CYS A 102 1.96 -11.21 6.27
N ARG A 103 1.26 -12.27 6.70
CA ARG A 103 1.87 -13.60 6.91
C ARG A 103 2.43 -14.18 5.62
N ARG A 104 1.75 -14.01 4.50
CA ARG A 104 2.22 -14.46 3.19
C ARG A 104 3.47 -13.70 2.73
N TRP A 105 3.55 -12.40 3.00
CA TRP A 105 4.74 -11.61 2.70
C TRP A 105 5.92 -11.96 3.60
N GLY A 106 5.66 -12.34 4.84
CA GLY A 106 6.68 -12.68 5.81
C GLY A 106 7.25 -11.44 6.50
N TRP A 107 7.46 -11.53 7.82
CA TRP A 107 8.07 -10.48 8.62
C TRP A 107 9.55 -10.25 8.25
N ARG A 108 9.93 -8.99 8.15
CA ARG A 108 11.29 -8.48 7.87
C ARG A 108 11.71 -7.33 8.79
N GLY A 109 10.86 -6.95 9.75
CA GLY A 109 11.22 -5.93 10.73
C GLY A 109 12.38 -6.39 11.62
N LYS A 110 13.15 -5.42 12.12
CA LYS A 110 14.27 -5.68 13.05
C LYS A 110 13.79 -6.05 14.45
N GLU A 111 12.58 -5.63 14.80
CA GLU A 111 11.94 -5.90 16.07
C GLU A 111 11.07 -7.16 15.99
N ASN A 112 10.44 -7.53 17.12
CA ASN A 112 9.46 -8.60 17.13
C ASN A 112 8.25 -8.21 16.26
N PRO A 113 7.65 -9.18 15.54
CA PRO A 113 6.43 -8.91 14.81
C PRO A 113 5.27 -8.57 15.77
N PRO A 114 4.20 -7.93 15.27
CA PRO A 114 2.99 -7.68 16.06
C PRO A 114 2.41 -8.96 16.67
N HIS A 115 1.74 -8.85 17.82
CA HIS A 115 1.23 -10.00 18.59
C HIS A 115 0.29 -10.95 17.82
N TRP A 116 -0.37 -10.46 16.78
CA TRP A 116 -1.30 -11.24 15.96
C TRP A 116 -0.59 -12.02 14.85
N TYR A 117 0.69 -11.74 14.58
CA TYR A 117 1.44 -12.28 13.45
C TYR A 117 1.75 -13.76 13.62
#